data_AF-A0A7K8T4A8-F1
#
_entry.id   AF-A0A7K8T4A8-F1
#
_cell.length_a   1.000
_cell.length_b   1.000
_cell.length_c   1.000
_cell.angle_alpha   90.00
_cell.angle_beta   90.00
_cell.angle_gamma   90.00
#
_symmetry.space_group_name_H-M   'P 1'
#
loop_
_entity.id
_entity.type
_entity.pdbx_description
1 polymer ?
#
loop_
_entity_poly.entity_id
_entity_poly.type
_entity_poly.pdbx_seq_one_letter_code
_entity_poly.pdbx_strand_id
1 'polypeptide(L)'
;EKRTMTLIEKNGYQDYVYINAAKIFQSIHTKKPKDRILVSYGDDSLSPMLTFKDEYSQRVSYELAFSALKYQDLLEEMLLDSCVYPCQSIPDELTSLLVVMLYDLQDRKFQAREIFDEEEPVAEVQKIERYLYSFRTKLAAALARCRIRHGALSIEYILPETIRKQEQRASALPLCVWINTFKISLQDVFKDLKKKGFTRVESVSDFDRYTYCMDQHCHDVLVFPSSLKEELLNLDLFADCKLLLQ
;
A
#
# COMPACT_ATOMS: atom_id res chain seq x y z
N GLU A 1 14.07 -25.07 -4.94
CA GLU A 1 14.77 -23.80 -4.65
C GLU A 1 13.91 -22.88 -3.81
N LYS A 2 14.48 -22.32 -2.73
CA LYS A 2 13.81 -21.30 -1.92
C LYS A 2 13.84 -19.99 -2.70
N ARG A 3 12.66 -19.52 -3.12
CA ARG A 3 12.47 -18.21 -3.75
C ARG A 3 12.72 -17.16 -2.66
N THR A 4 13.93 -16.65 -2.56
CA THR A 4 14.24 -15.52 -1.69
C THR A 4 13.62 -14.28 -2.34
N MET A 5 12.38 -13.97 -1.96
CA MET A 5 11.82 -12.65 -2.22
C MET A 5 12.70 -11.66 -1.47
N THR A 6 13.48 -10.85 -2.20
CA THR A 6 14.15 -9.68 -1.66
C THR A 6 13.04 -8.71 -1.26
N LEU A 7 12.55 -8.84 -0.03
CA LEU A 7 11.68 -7.86 0.59
C LEU A 7 12.52 -6.59 0.70
N ILE A 8 12.22 -5.59 -0.13
CA ILE A 8 12.69 -4.22 0.07
C ILE A 8 12.25 -3.86 1.50
N GLU A 9 13.21 -3.54 2.37
CA GLU A 9 12.89 -3.09 3.72
C GLU A 9 12.04 -1.82 3.61
N LYS A 10 10.82 -1.88 4.12
CA LYS A 10 9.94 -0.71 4.16
C LYS A 10 10.40 0.19 5.29
N ASN A 11 10.88 1.38 4.93
CA ASN A 11 11.43 2.35 5.89
C ASN A 11 10.36 3.28 6.49
N GLY A 12 9.09 3.04 6.17
CA GLY A 12 7.94 3.86 6.55
C GLY A 12 7.67 4.97 5.54
N TYR A 13 6.67 5.78 5.83
CA TYR A 13 6.24 6.87 4.96
C TYR A 13 6.45 8.24 5.61
N GLN A 14 6.42 9.26 4.77
CA GLN A 14 6.34 10.66 5.16
C GLN A 14 4.98 10.96 5.84
N ASP A 15 4.97 11.86 6.81
CA ASP A 15 3.84 12.32 7.62
C ASP A 15 2.60 12.63 6.78
N TYR A 16 2.75 13.38 5.69
CA TYR A 16 1.61 13.75 4.85
C TYR A 16 0.99 12.54 4.11
N VAL A 17 1.76 11.48 3.87
CA VAL A 17 1.23 10.21 3.32
C VAL A 17 0.33 9.53 4.34
N TYR A 18 0.74 9.49 5.62
CA TYR A 18 -0.13 8.95 6.69
C TYR A 18 -1.41 9.77 6.85
N ILE A 19 -1.32 11.10 6.80
CA ILE A 19 -2.50 11.97 6.87
C ILE A 19 -3.45 11.72 5.71
N ASN A 20 -2.95 11.66 4.48
CA ASN A 20 -3.78 11.39 3.31
C ASN A 20 -4.38 9.98 3.35
N ALA A 21 -3.60 8.97 3.73
CA ALA A 21 -4.07 7.60 3.87
C ALA A 21 -5.15 7.48 4.97
N ALA A 22 -5.01 8.19 6.09
CA ALA A 22 -6.01 8.24 7.15
C ALA A 22 -7.32 8.89 6.68
N LYS A 23 -7.25 9.99 5.92
CA LYS A 23 -8.43 10.63 5.32
C LYS A 23 -9.15 9.70 4.34
N ILE A 24 -8.38 9.00 3.49
CA ILE A 24 -8.93 8.01 2.56
C ILE A 24 -9.59 6.88 3.35
N PHE A 25 -8.89 6.29 4.32
CA PHE A 25 -9.42 5.22 5.18
C PHE A 25 -10.73 5.65 5.86
N GLN A 26 -10.75 6.82 6.50
CA GLN A 26 -11.95 7.35 7.17
C GLN A 26 -13.15 7.38 6.22
N SER A 27 -12.94 7.80 4.97
CA SER A 27 -14.04 7.97 4.00
C SER A 27 -14.70 6.67 3.54
N ILE A 28 -14.01 5.52 3.65
CA ILE A 28 -14.49 4.24 3.11
C ILE A 28 -14.40 3.06 4.09
N HIS A 29 -14.04 3.29 5.35
CA HIS A 29 -13.98 2.24 6.36
C HIS A 29 -15.33 1.56 6.55
N THR A 30 -15.29 0.28 6.92
CA THR A 30 -16.50 -0.50 7.15
C THR A 30 -17.11 -0.09 8.48
N LYS A 31 -18.24 0.62 8.44
CA LYS A 31 -19.00 0.96 9.66
C LYS A 31 -19.69 -0.26 10.23
N LYS A 32 -19.38 -0.57 11.48
CA LYS A 32 -20.04 -1.65 12.23
C LYS A 32 -21.39 -1.20 12.77
N PRO A 33 -22.39 -2.09 12.89
CA PRO A 33 -23.67 -1.75 13.50
C PRO A 33 -23.46 -1.35 14.97
N LYS A 34 -24.30 -0.45 15.50
CA LYS A 34 -24.09 0.25 16.78
C LYS A 34 -23.85 -0.67 17.99
N ASP A 35 -24.40 -1.89 17.96
CA ASP A 35 -24.24 -2.93 18.97
C ASP A 35 -22.88 -3.65 18.94
N ARG A 36 -22.09 -3.46 17.88
CA ARG A 36 -20.80 -4.13 17.64
C ARG A 36 -19.62 -3.18 17.45
N ILE A 37 -19.81 -1.88 17.66
CA ILE A 37 -18.73 -0.89 17.59
C ILE A 37 -17.85 -1.08 18.82
N LEU A 38 -16.65 -1.62 18.62
CA LEU A 38 -15.61 -1.74 19.65
C LEU A 38 -14.49 -0.71 19.46
N VAL A 39 -14.37 -0.14 18.25
CA VAL A 39 -13.42 0.90 17.88
C VAL A 39 -14.19 2.05 17.22
N SER A 40 -14.03 3.26 17.76
CA SER A 40 -14.70 4.49 17.32
C SER A 40 -13.78 5.32 16.42
N TYR A 41 -14.29 5.69 15.24
CA TYR A 41 -13.58 6.47 14.22
C TYR A 41 -14.00 7.95 14.17
N GLY A 42 -14.72 8.43 15.19
CA GLY A 42 -15.25 9.79 15.20
C GLY A 42 -16.31 10.04 14.11
N ASP A 43 -16.72 11.29 13.96
CA ASP A 43 -17.72 11.71 12.97
C ASP A 43 -17.08 12.01 11.61
N ASP A 44 -17.74 11.62 10.51
CA ASP A 44 -17.31 11.91 9.12
C ASP A 44 -17.50 13.39 8.71
N SER A 45 -17.69 14.29 9.68
CA SER A 45 -18.16 15.66 9.45
C SER A 45 -17.18 16.56 8.70
N LEU A 46 -15.92 16.12 8.55
CA LEU A 46 -14.91 16.83 7.78
C LEU A 46 -14.22 15.83 6.86
N SER A 47 -14.65 15.73 5.60
CA SER A 47 -13.78 15.20 4.55
C SER A 47 -12.80 16.31 4.18
N PRO A 48 -11.57 16.34 4.71
CA PRO A 48 -10.65 17.42 4.40
C PRO A 48 -10.23 17.21 2.95
N MET A 49 -10.03 18.30 2.20
CA MET A 49 -9.50 18.21 0.84
C MET A 49 -8.21 17.37 0.85
N LEU A 50 -8.16 16.35 -0.02
CA LEU A 50 -6.95 15.56 -0.23
C LEU A 50 -5.95 16.44 -0.98
N THR A 51 -4.80 16.65 -0.37
CA THR A 51 -3.71 17.45 -0.93
C THR A 51 -2.53 16.51 -1.13
N PHE A 52 -2.22 16.22 -2.39
CA PHE A 52 -1.08 15.39 -2.76
C PHE A 52 0.06 16.28 -3.26
N LYS A 53 1.28 15.97 -2.84
CA LYS A 53 2.48 16.70 -3.26
C LYS A 53 2.83 16.37 -4.72
N ASP A 54 2.71 15.09 -5.05
CA ASP A 54 3.04 14.51 -6.35
C ASP A 54 2.30 13.18 -6.56
N GLU A 55 2.33 12.64 -7.78
CA GLU A 55 1.62 11.39 -8.15
C GLU A 55 2.13 10.17 -7.37
N TYR A 56 3.43 10.11 -7.06
CA TYR A 56 4.00 9.04 -6.24
C TYR A 56 3.35 9.05 -4.85
N SER A 57 3.29 10.23 -4.21
CA SER A 57 2.69 10.40 -2.90
C SER A 57 1.20 10.07 -2.86
N GLN A 58 0.48 10.39 -3.94
CA GLN A 58 -0.93 10.03 -4.10
C GLN A 58 -1.09 8.51 -4.13
N ARG A 59 -0.33 7.84 -4.98
CA ARG A 59 -0.36 6.38 -5.12
C ARG A 59 -0.07 5.68 -3.81
N VAL A 60 1.01 6.04 -3.11
CA VAL A 60 1.37 5.38 -1.85
C VAL A 60 0.37 5.68 -0.72
N SER A 61 -0.28 6.85 -0.73
CA SER A 61 -1.36 7.17 0.21
C SER A 61 -2.58 6.26 0.01
N TYR A 62 -2.98 6.04 -1.25
CA TYR A 62 -4.07 5.11 -1.57
C TYR A 62 -3.69 3.67 -1.24
N GLU A 63 -2.49 3.23 -1.63
CA GLU A 63 -2.02 1.87 -1.36
C GLU A 63 -2.01 1.58 0.15
N LEU A 64 -1.50 2.51 0.95
CA LEU A 64 -1.47 2.39 2.39
C LEU A 64 -2.90 2.34 2.99
N ALA A 65 -3.80 3.23 2.55
CA ALA A 65 -5.19 3.24 3.02
C ALA A 65 -5.94 1.95 2.68
N PHE A 66 -5.86 1.49 1.43
CA PHE A 66 -6.52 0.26 0.99
C PHE A 66 -5.92 -0.98 1.64
N SER A 67 -4.61 -0.99 1.88
CA SER A 67 -3.98 -2.07 2.62
C SER A 67 -4.48 -2.10 4.06
N ALA A 68 -4.57 -0.96 4.74
CA ALA A 68 -5.13 -0.89 6.09
C ALA A 68 -6.61 -1.34 6.12
N LEU A 69 -7.43 -0.92 5.14
CA LEU A 69 -8.85 -1.31 5.03
C LEU A 69 -9.03 -2.81 4.88
N LYS A 70 -8.17 -3.43 4.06
CA LYS A 70 -8.16 -4.88 3.83
C LYS A 70 -8.00 -5.65 5.14
N TYR A 71 -7.25 -5.09 6.10
CA TYR A 71 -6.99 -5.69 7.40
C TYR A 71 -7.71 -4.96 8.54
N GLN A 72 -8.76 -4.17 8.27
CA GLN A 72 -9.44 -3.37 9.29
C GLN A 72 -9.82 -4.20 10.53
N ASP A 73 -10.49 -5.36 10.34
CA ASP A 73 -10.91 -6.21 11.46
C ASP A 73 -9.73 -6.73 12.29
N LEU A 74 -8.63 -7.12 11.64
CA LEU A 74 -7.42 -7.56 12.32
C LEU A 74 -6.78 -6.43 13.12
N LEU A 75 -6.70 -5.23 12.54
CA LEU A 75 -6.09 -4.07 13.19
C LEU A 75 -6.91 -3.64 14.41
N GLU A 76 -8.24 -3.64 14.31
CA GLU A 76 -9.14 -3.40 15.43
C GLU A 76 -8.99 -4.48 16.52
N GLU A 77 -8.92 -5.76 16.13
CA GLU A 77 -8.70 -6.88 17.06
C GLU A 77 -7.36 -6.72 17.81
N MET A 78 -6.30 -6.34 17.10
CA MET A 78 -4.99 -6.07 17.71
C MET A 78 -5.04 -4.93 18.75
N LEU A 79 -5.76 -3.84 18.44
CA LEU A 79 -5.92 -2.71 19.36
C LEU A 79 -6.64 -3.10 20.65
N LEU A 80 -7.69 -3.91 20.53
CA LEU A 80 -8.48 -4.41 21.67
C LEU A 80 -7.72 -5.47 22.48
N ASP A 81 -7.12 -6.46 21.81
CA ASP A 81 -6.42 -7.58 22.44
C ASP A 81 -5.11 -7.16 23.13
N SER A 82 -4.47 -6.08 22.66
CA SER A 82 -3.32 -5.47 23.34
C SER A 82 -3.69 -4.60 24.56
N CYS A 83 -4.99 -4.34 24.75
CA CYS A 83 -5.54 -3.43 25.75
C CYS A 83 -4.96 -2.00 25.67
N VAL A 84 -4.55 -1.56 24.48
CA VAL A 84 -4.12 -0.18 24.25
C VAL A 84 -5.31 0.71 23.92
N TYR A 85 -6.35 0.14 23.31
CA TYR A 85 -7.61 0.80 23.00
C TYR A 85 -8.72 0.38 23.98
N PRO A 86 -9.65 1.27 24.40
CA PRO A 86 -9.77 2.68 24.03
C PRO A 86 -8.65 3.56 24.58
N CYS A 87 -8.16 4.48 23.76
CA CYS A 87 -7.06 5.35 24.12
C CYS A 87 -7.58 6.65 24.72
N GLN A 88 -7.24 6.96 25.98
CA GLN A 88 -7.62 8.23 26.60
C GLN A 88 -6.83 9.43 26.06
N SER A 89 -5.63 9.20 25.50
CA SER A 89 -4.76 10.28 25.02
C SER A 89 -4.93 10.59 23.53
N ILE A 90 -5.60 9.73 22.77
CA ILE A 90 -5.86 9.89 21.34
C ILE A 90 -7.37 10.09 21.15
N PRO A 91 -7.79 11.27 20.65
CA PRO A 91 -9.18 11.51 20.28
C PRO A 91 -9.66 10.55 19.18
N ASP A 92 -10.97 10.25 19.17
CA ASP A 92 -11.57 9.33 18.21
C ASP A 92 -11.38 9.77 16.74
N GLU A 93 -11.25 11.08 16.50
CA GLU A 93 -10.99 11.64 15.15
C GLU A 93 -9.64 11.21 14.58
N LEU A 94 -8.70 10.78 15.43
CA LEU A 94 -7.39 10.27 15.01
C LEU A 94 -7.33 8.75 14.93
N THR A 95 -8.42 8.03 15.17
CA THR A 95 -8.43 6.56 15.12
C THR A 95 -8.12 6.03 13.71
N SER A 96 -8.57 6.71 12.65
CA SER A 96 -8.19 6.34 11.27
C SER A 96 -6.68 6.44 11.05
N LEU A 97 -6.05 7.49 11.59
CA LEU A 97 -4.60 7.65 11.55
C LEU A 97 -3.89 6.56 12.37
N LEU A 98 -4.41 6.25 13.56
CA LEU A 98 -3.92 5.17 14.42
C LEU A 98 -3.92 3.82 13.70
N VAL A 99 -5.02 3.46 13.03
CA VAL A 99 -5.19 2.18 12.35
C VAL A 99 -4.28 2.07 11.12
N VAL A 100 -4.21 3.14 10.31
CA VAL A 100 -3.32 3.19 9.14
C VAL A 100 -1.86 3.08 9.56
N MET A 101 -1.42 3.81 10.59
CA MET A 101 -0.05 3.73 11.09
C MET A 101 0.24 2.40 11.79
N LEU A 102 -0.76 1.75 12.40
CA LEU A 102 -0.59 0.40 12.96
C LEU A 102 -0.34 -0.64 11.86
N TYR A 103 -1.04 -0.53 10.73
CA TYR A 103 -0.80 -1.39 9.57
C TYR A 103 0.64 -1.27 9.06
N ASP A 104 1.14 -0.04 8.89
CA ASP A 104 2.53 0.20 8.51
C ASP A 104 3.51 -0.33 9.58
N LEU A 105 3.25 -0.05 10.85
CA LEU A 105 4.13 -0.50 11.94
C LEU A 105 4.28 -2.02 11.99
N GLN A 106 3.20 -2.77 11.81
CA GLN A 106 3.30 -4.23 11.79
C GLN A 106 4.02 -4.76 10.55
N ASP A 107 3.87 -4.09 9.39
CA ASP A 107 4.51 -4.47 8.13
C ASP A 107 6.03 -4.29 8.24
N ARG A 108 6.45 -3.25 8.96
CA ARG A 108 7.85 -2.98 9.35
C ARG A 108 8.31 -3.79 10.56
N LYS A 109 7.61 -4.87 10.92
CA LYS A 109 7.95 -5.76 12.04
C LYS A 109 8.13 -5.02 13.38
N PHE A 110 7.33 -3.98 13.61
CA PHE A 110 7.35 -3.15 14.82
C PHE A 110 8.65 -2.37 15.06
N GLN A 111 9.43 -2.12 14.01
CA GLN A 111 10.59 -1.23 14.06
C GLN A 111 10.15 0.25 14.01
N ALA A 112 11.05 1.18 14.35
CA ALA A 112 10.78 2.61 14.11
C ALA A 112 10.88 2.90 12.61
N ARG A 113 10.19 3.93 12.11
CA ARG A 113 10.39 4.39 10.73
C ARG A 113 11.67 5.22 10.64
N GLU A 114 12.22 5.34 9.45
CA GLU A 114 13.26 6.32 9.16
C GLU A 114 12.60 7.69 8.98
N ILE A 115 13.09 8.69 9.71
CA ILE A 115 12.63 10.08 9.59
C ILE A 115 13.59 10.78 8.63
N PHE A 116 13.05 11.46 7.63
CA PHE A 116 13.83 12.23 6.67
C PHE A 116 13.96 13.69 7.15
N ASP A 117 15.18 14.22 7.15
CA ASP A 117 15.48 15.57 7.68
C ASP A 117 14.75 16.72 6.96
N GLU A 118 14.24 16.48 5.75
CA GLU A 118 13.55 17.46 4.91
C GLU A 118 12.03 17.54 5.15
N GLU A 119 11.50 16.74 6.08
CA GLU A 119 10.08 16.64 6.33
C GLU A 119 9.57 17.69 7.33
N GLU A 120 8.52 18.43 6.95
CA GLU A 120 7.77 19.25 7.89
C GLU A 120 6.93 18.32 8.80
N PRO A 121 7.21 18.29 10.11
CA PRO A 121 6.58 17.33 11.01
C PRO A 121 5.11 17.69 11.26
N VAL A 122 4.24 16.68 11.20
CA VAL A 122 2.83 16.79 11.55
C VAL A 122 2.60 16.30 12.98
N ALA A 123 2.08 17.17 13.84
CA ALA A 123 1.95 16.92 15.28
C ALA A 123 1.10 15.66 15.59
N GLU A 124 0.03 15.44 14.83
CA GLU A 124 -0.85 14.29 14.95
C GLU A 124 -0.12 12.99 14.62
N VAL A 125 0.65 12.96 13.52
CA VAL A 125 1.43 11.78 13.11
C VAL A 125 2.45 11.43 14.18
N GLN A 126 3.22 12.41 14.65
CA GLN A 126 4.19 12.19 15.72
C GLN A 126 3.56 11.70 17.02
N LYS A 127 2.38 12.22 17.37
CA LYS A 127 1.65 11.79 18.56
C LYS A 127 1.24 10.32 18.47
N ILE A 128 0.65 9.93 17.34
CA ILE A 128 0.23 8.53 17.08
C ILE A 128 1.45 7.60 17.01
N GLU A 129 2.52 8.02 16.35
CA GLU A 129 3.76 7.27 16.24
C GLU A 129 4.36 6.95 17.61
N ARG A 130 4.57 7.97 18.44
CA ARG A 130 5.11 7.79 19.80
C ARG A 130 4.21 6.87 20.63
N TYR A 131 2.90 7.03 20.51
CA TYR A 131 1.94 6.19 21.20
C TYR A 131 2.06 4.72 20.77
N LEU A 132 1.97 4.41 19.48
CA LEU A 132 2.08 3.05 18.96
C LEU A 132 3.43 2.42 19.33
N TYR A 133 4.51 3.18 19.19
CA TYR A 133 5.85 2.69 19.50
C TYR A 133 6.04 2.39 21.00
N SER A 134 5.43 3.18 21.88
CA SER A 134 5.46 2.93 23.34
C SER A 134 4.80 1.59 23.72
N PHE A 135 3.86 1.09 22.90
CA PHE A 135 3.16 -0.18 23.11
C PHE A 135 3.57 -1.29 22.12
N ARG A 136 4.64 -1.10 21.33
CA ARG A 136 5.05 -2.02 20.25
C ARG A 136 5.12 -3.49 20.68
N THR A 137 5.61 -3.78 21.88
CA THR A 137 5.72 -5.16 22.39
C THR A 137 4.35 -5.77 22.64
N LYS A 138 3.40 -4.98 23.19
CA LYS A 138 2.02 -5.44 23.42
C LYS A 138 1.30 -5.66 22.09
N LEU A 139 1.50 -4.77 21.13
CA LEU A 139 0.92 -4.87 19.78
C LEU A 139 1.49 -6.08 19.01
N ALA A 140 2.79 -6.31 19.07
CA ALA A 140 3.43 -7.48 18.47
C ALA A 140 2.93 -8.79 19.09
N ALA A 141 2.77 -8.82 20.42
CA ALA A 141 2.20 -9.95 21.12
C ALA A 141 0.72 -10.19 20.75
N ALA A 142 -0.07 -9.12 20.60
CA ALA A 142 -1.46 -9.20 20.16
C ALA A 142 -1.56 -9.76 18.74
N LEU A 143 -0.73 -9.28 17.80
CA LEU A 143 -0.67 -9.86 16.46
C LEU A 143 -0.30 -11.35 16.48
N ALA A 144 0.67 -11.74 17.31
CA ALA A 144 1.05 -13.15 17.44
C ALA A 144 -0.12 -14.00 17.97
N ARG A 145 -0.87 -13.52 18.98
CA ARG A 145 -2.07 -14.20 19.49
C ARG A 145 -3.18 -14.27 18.43
N CYS A 146 -3.43 -13.20 17.69
CA CYS A 146 -4.40 -13.18 16.60
C CYS A 146 -4.03 -14.23 15.53
N ARG A 147 -2.75 -14.33 15.16
CA ARG A 147 -2.25 -15.34 14.21
C ARG A 147 -2.42 -16.76 14.73
N ILE A 148 -2.13 -17.03 16.00
CA ILE A 148 -2.32 -18.36 16.61
C ILE A 148 -3.82 -18.71 16.63
N ARG A 149 -4.68 -17.77 17.04
CA ARG A 149 -6.14 -17.94 17.08
C ARG A 149 -6.71 -18.34 15.71
N HIS A 150 -6.21 -17.73 14.64
CA HIS A 150 -6.64 -18.00 13.27
C HIS A 150 -5.84 -19.12 12.57
N GLY A 151 -4.83 -19.72 13.21
CA GLY A 151 -3.94 -20.69 12.57
C GLY A 151 -3.15 -20.12 11.39
N ALA A 152 -2.83 -18.82 11.40
CA ALA A 152 -2.33 -18.07 10.26
C ALA A 152 -0.80 -17.86 10.31
N LEU A 153 -0.11 -18.27 9.23
CA LEU A 153 1.35 -18.10 9.09
C LEU A 153 1.78 -16.67 8.79
N SER A 154 0.90 -15.83 8.26
CA SER A 154 1.10 -14.40 8.06
C SER A 154 -0.28 -13.71 8.14
N ILE A 155 -0.32 -12.38 8.17
CA ILE A 155 -1.59 -11.65 8.15
C ILE A 155 -2.41 -11.94 6.89
N GLU A 156 -1.76 -12.30 5.79
CA GLU A 156 -2.43 -12.63 4.53
C GLU A 156 -3.39 -13.81 4.73
N TYR A 157 -3.00 -14.82 5.53
CA TYR A 157 -3.81 -16.01 5.81
C TYR A 157 -5.01 -15.75 6.71
N ILE A 158 -5.11 -14.57 7.32
CA ILE A 158 -6.29 -14.14 8.10
C ILE A 158 -7.42 -13.73 7.16
N LEU A 159 -7.10 -13.35 5.93
CA LEU A 159 -8.09 -12.94 4.95
C LEU A 159 -8.89 -14.13 4.38
N PRO A 160 -10.15 -13.91 3.99
CA PRO A 160 -10.93 -14.87 3.24
C PRO A 160 -10.18 -15.46 2.04
N GLU A 161 -10.34 -16.76 1.82
CA GLU A 161 -9.65 -17.48 0.73
C GLU A 161 -9.94 -16.90 -0.65
N THR A 162 -11.14 -16.36 -0.86
CA THR A 162 -11.53 -15.67 -2.10
C THR A 162 -10.63 -14.47 -2.39
N ILE A 163 -10.38 -13.62 -1.38
CA ILE A 163 -9.51 -12.45 -1.48
C ILE A 163 -8.07 -12.90 -1.75
N ARG A 164 -7.57 -13.89 -1.00
CA ARG A 164 -6.20 -14.42 -1.19
C ARG A 164 -5.98 -14.97 -2.59
N LYS A 165 -6.93 -15.76 -3.11
CA LYS A 165 -6.87 -16.30 -4.48
C LYS A 165 -6.92 -15.20 -5.53
N GLN A 166 -7.72 -14.16 -5.30
CA GLN A 166 -7.79 -13.01 -6.20
C GLN A 166 -6.45 -12.26 -6.25
N GLU A 167 -5.82 -12.04 -5.11
CA GLU A 167 -4.50 -11.40 -5.06
C GLU A 167 -3.41 -12.23 -5.70
N GLN A 168 -3.35 -13.53 -5.41
CA GLN A 168 -2.38 -14.44 -6.04
C GLN A 168 -2.50 -14.41 -7.57
N ARG A 169 -3.74 -14.36 -8.09
CA ARG A 169 -3.98 -14.22 -9.52
C ARG A 169 -3.54 -12.85 -10.03
N ALA A 170 -3.91 -11.76 -9.33
CA ALA A 170 -3.55 -10.41 -9.71
C ALA A 170 -2.02 -10.19 -9.73
N SER A 171 -1.28 -10.74 -8.76
CA SER A 171 0.18 -10.67 -8.71
C SER A 171 0.88 -11.53 -9.76
N ALA A 172 0.19 -12.55 -10.29
CA ALA A 172 0.71 -13.42 -11.34
C ALA A 172 0.39 -12.89 -12.75
N LEU A 173 -0.55 -11.95 -12.89
CA LEU A 173 -0.91 -11.37 -14.19
C LEU A 173 0.20 -10.45 -14.70
N PRO A 174 0.58 -10.56 -15.98
CA PRO A 174 1.42 -9.57 -16.64
C PRO A 174 0.82 -8.17 -16.54
N LEU A 175 1.68 -7.16 -16.50
CA LEU A 175 1.27 -5.76 -16.44
C LEU A 175 0.97 -5.27 -17.85
N CYS A 176 -0.30 -4.92 -18.10
CA CYS A 176 -0.70 -4.29 -19.34
C CYS A 176 -0.58 -2.77 -19.21
N VAL A 177 0.11 -2.14 -20.15
CA VAL A 177 0.43 -0.72 -20.14
C VAL A 177 0.02 -0.11 -21.46
N TRP A 178 -0.86 0.88 -21.43
CA TRP A 178 -1.27 1.65 -22.58
C TRP A 178 -0.29 2.77 -22.88
N ILE A 179 0.06 2.92 -24.14
CA ILE A 179 0.81 4.06 -24.66
C ILE A 179 -0.17 5.18 -24.97
N ASN A 180 0.04 6.33 -24.34
CA ASN A 180 -0.72 7.53 -24.64
C ASN A 180 -0.18 8.17 -25.93
N THR A 181 -0.73 7.74 -27.07
CA THR A 181 -0.31 8.20 -28.41
C THR A 181 -0.53 9.69 -28.65
N PHE A 182 -1.32 10.38 -27.83
CA PHE A 182 -1.44 11.84 -27.86
C PHE A 182 -0.24 12.56 -27.24
N LYS A 183 0.53 11.90 -26.37
CA LYS A 183 1.69 12.48 -25.67
C LYS A 183 3.04 12.01 -26.21
N ILE A 184 3.11 10.77 -26.70
CA ILE A 184 4.36 10.16 -27.15
C ILE A 184 4.12 9.19 -28.31
N SER A 185 5.06 9.12 -29.25
CA SER A 185 5.00 8.14 -30.34
C SER A 185 5.49 6.76 -29.87
N LEU A 186 4.99 5.68 -30.50
CA LEU A 186 5.45 4.31 -30.23
C LEU A 186 6.97 4.18 -30.34
N GLN A 187 7.57 4.80 -31.37
CA GLN A 187 9.01 4.73 -31.62
C GLN A 187 9.82 5.39 -30.52
N ASP A 188 9.32 6.48 -29.94
CA ASP A 188 10.03 7.18 -28.87
C ASP A 188 9.90 6.43 -27.55
N VAL A 189 8.74 5.81 -27.27
CA VAL A 189 8.59 4.85 -26.15
C VAL A 189 9.61 3.72 -26.28
N PHE A 190 9.74 3.10 -27.44
CA PHE A 190 10.70 2.00 -27.64
C PHE A 190 12.15 2.45 -27.46
N LYS A 191 12.51 3.64 -27.94
CA LYS A 191 13.84 4.21 -27.72
C LYS A 191 14.10 4.46 -26.23
N ASP A 192 13.14 5.02 -25.51
CA ASP A 192 13.31 5.34 -24.09
C ASP A 192 13.37 4.07 -23.23
N LEU A 193 12.52 3.08 -23.50
CA LEU A 193 12.59 1.76 -22.87
C LEU A 193 13.95 1.11 -23.15
N LYS A 194 14.44 1.15 -24.40
CA LYS A 194 15.76 0.60 -24.76
C LYS A 194 16.91 1.31 -24.04
N LYS A 195 16.87 2.64 -23.92
CA LYS A 195 17.85 3.42 -23.14
C LYS A 195 17.84 3.01 -21.66
N LYS A 196 16.67 2.67 -21.12
CA LYS A 196 16.50 2.17 -19.75
C LYS A 196 16.82 0.68 -19.59
N GLY A 197 17.33 0.01 -20.64
CA GLY A 197 17.79 -1.38 -20.60
C GLY A 197 16.72 -2.43 -20.93
N PHE A 198 15.50 -2.01 -21.29
CA PHE A 198 14.43 -2.94 -21.64
C PHE A 198 14.60 -3.51 -23.05
N THR A 199 14.35 -4.81 -23.18
CA THR A 199 14.43 -5.55 -24.45
C THR A 199 13.04 -6.03 -24.88
N ARG A 200 12.74 -5.88 -26.17
CA ARG A 200 11.48 -6.37 -26.73
C ARG A 200 11.57 -7.87 -27.02
N VAL A 201 10.56 -8.63 -26.59
CA VAL A 201 10.39 -10.05 -26.89
C VAL A 201 9.07 -10.31 -27.64
N GLU A 202 8.93 -11.49 -28.22
CA GLU A 202 7.77 -11.85 -29.05
C GLU A 202 6.58 -12.34 -28.24
N SER A 203 6.83 -13.02 -27.11
CA SER A 203 5.79 -13.62 -26.28
C SER A 203 6.02 -13.38 -24.79
N VAL A 204 4.93 -13.44 -24.02
CA VAL A 204 4.94 -13.47 -22.54
C VAL A 204 5.75 -14.67 -22.02
N SER A 205 5.90 -15.74 -22.81
CA SER A 205 6.69 -16.91 -22.42
C SER A 205 8.20 -16.63 -22.35
N ASP A 206 8.66 -15.59 -23.06
CA ASP A 206 10.07 -15.20 -23.13
C ASP A 206 10.40 -14.10 -22.12
N PHE A 207 9.49 -13.85 -21.16
CA PHE A 207 9.66 -12.83 -20.15
C PHE A 207 10.80 -13.15 -19.19
N ASP A 208 11.82 -12.30 -19.24
CA ASP A 208 12.86 -12.14 -18.23
C ASP A 208 12.79 -10.74 -17.59
N ARG A 209 13.66 -10.45 -16.63
CA ARG A 209 13.57 -9.28 -15.75
C ARG A 209 13.36 -7.94 -16.46
N TYR A 210 14.09 -7.62 -17.53
CA TYR A 210 13.97 -6.34 -18.26
C TYR A 210 13.45 -6.55 -19.68
N THR A 211 12.33 -7.25 -19.80
CA THR A 211 11.69 -7.54 -21.08
C THR A 211 10.28 -6.97 -21.18
N TYR A 212 9.81 -6.76 -22.41
CA TYR A 212 8.42 -6.40 -22.68
C TYR A 212 8.00 -6.96 -24.05
N CYS A 213 6.72 -7.22 -24.24
CA CYS A 213 6.16 -7.52 -25.56
C CYS A 213 5.02 -6.56 -25.89
N MET A 214 4.59 -6.56 -27.15
CA MET A 214 3.38 -5.86 -27.56
C MET A 214 2.20 -6.82 -27.49
N ASP A 215 1.01 -6.30 -27.20
CA ASP A 215 -0.21 -7.08 -27.37
C ASP A 215 -0.46 -7.38 -28.85
N GLN A 216 -0.94 -8.59 -29.14
CA GLN A 216 -1.17 -9.06 -30.51
C GLN A 216 -2.37 -8.37 -31.19
N HIS A 217 -3.33 -7.91 -30.40
CA HIS A 217 -4.59 -7.33 -30.87
C HIS A 217 -4.64 -5.81 -30.65
N CYS A 218 -3.89 -5.29 -29.68
CA CYS A 218 -3.84 -3.88 -29.33
C CYS A 218 -2.44 -3.29 -29.51
N HIS A 219 -2.23 -2.58 -30.63
CA HIS A 219 -0.94 -2.03 -31.02
C HIS A 219 -0.40 -0.92 -30.10
N ASP A 220 -1.25 -0.36 -29.25
CA ASP A 220 -0.89 0.67 -28.26
C ASP A 220 -0.67 0.08 -26.87
N VAL A 221 -0.67 -1.25 -26.72
CA VAL A 221 -0.51 -1.93 -25.43
C VAL A 221 0.83 -2.66 -25.38
N LEU A 222 1.56 -2.39 -24.31
CA LEU A 222 2.76 -3.10 -23.90
C LEU A 222 2.44 -4.02 -22.74
N VAL A 223 3.08 -5.19 -22.73
CA VAL A 223 2.94 -6.17 -21.66
C VAL A 223 4.30 -6.38 -21.01
N PHE A 224 4.35 -6.25 -19.68
CA PHE A 224 5.55 -6.42 -18.87
C PHE A 224 5.38 -7.53 -17.83
N PRO A 225 6.49 -8.14 -17.35
CA PRO A 225 6.48 -9.02 -16.18
C PRO A 225 5.91 -8.33 -14.93
N SER A 226 5.13 -9.05 -14.13
CA SER A 226 4.50 -8.51 -12.90
C SER A 226 5.51 -8.01 -11.86
N SER A 227 6.71 -8.59 -11.84
CA SER A 227 7.81 -8.18 -10.95
C SER A 227 8.30 -6.76 -11.19
N LEU A 228 8.05 -6.18 -12.36
CA LEU A 228 8.52 -4.84 -12.71
C LEU A 228 7.58 -3.71 -12.28
N LYS A 229 6.45 -4.02 -11.61
CA LYS A 229 5.41 -3.02 -11.30
C LYS A 229 5.95 -1.78 -10.59
N GLU A 230 6.74 -1.96 -9.55
CA GLU A 230 7.30 -0.84 -8.78
C GLU A 230 8.32 -0.04 -9.59
N GLU A 231 9.23 -0.73 -10.29
CA GLU A 231 10.25 -0.09 -11.14
C GLU A 231 9.62 0.70 -12.28
N LEU A 232 8.59 0.15 -12.94
CA LEU A 232 7.88 0.79 -14.05
C LEU A 232 7.16 2.05 -13.61
N LEU A 233 6.40 1.99 -12.52
CA LEU A 233 5.63 3.14 -12.03
C LEU A 233 6.51 4.30 -11.54
N ASN A 234 7.79 4.04 -11.26
CA ASN A 234 8.76 5.08 -10.90
C ASN A 234 9.48 5.67 -12.13
N LEU A 235 9.18 5.22 -13.35
CA LEU A 235 9.74 5.80 -14.56
C LEU A 235 9.06 7.13 -14.89
N ASP A 236 9.83 8.08 -15.41
CA ASP A 236 9.32 9.38 -15.91
C ASP A 236 8.18 9.23 -16.95
N LEU A 237 8.13 8.08 -17.63
CA LEU A 237 7.08 7.77 -18.60
C LEU A 237 5.70 7.64 -17.93
N PHE A 238 5.63 7.22 -16.68
CA PHE A 238 4.37 7.16 -15.94
C PHE A 238 4.03 8.51 -15.28
N ALA A 239 5.02 9.21 -14.73
CA ALA A 239 4.84 10.53 -14.11
C ALA A 239 4.24 11.58 -15.07
N ASP A 240 4.53 11.48 -16.37
CA ASP A 240 3.96 12.37 -17.39
C ASP A 240 2.64 11.84 -18.01
N CYS A 241 2.08 10.75 -17.50
CA CYS A 241 0.96 10.00 -18.10
C CYS A 241 1.20 9.63 -19.59
N LYS A 242 2.47 9.37 -19.97
CA LYS A 242 2.84 8.86 -21.31
C LYS A 242 2.56 7.37 -21.42
N LEU A 243 2.72 6.65 -20.30
CA LEU A 243 2.31 5.27 -20.12
C LEU A 243 1.25 5.18 -19.01
N LEU A 244 0.24 4.34 -19.22
CA LEU A 244 -0.88 4.15 -18.30
C LEU A 244 -1.01 2.67 -17.95
N LEU A 245 -0.93 2.31 -16.66
CA LEU A 245 -1.10 0.93 -16.21
C LEU A 245 -2.60 0.55 -16.19
N GLN A 246 -2.93 -0.64 -16.68
CA GLN A 246 -4.29 -1.23 -16.63
C GLN A 246 -4.47 -2.20 -15.47
#